data_AF-A0A2D4KS80-F1
#
_entry.id   AF-A0A2D4KS80-F1
#
_cell.length_a   1.000
_cell.length_b   1.000
_cell.length_c   1.000
_cell.angle_alpha   90.00
_cell.angle_beta   90.00
_cell.angle_gamma   90.00
#
_symmetry.space_group_name_H-M   'P 1'
#
loop_
_entity.id
_entity.type
_entity.pdbx_description
1 polymer ?
#
loop_
_entity_poly.entity_id
_entity_poly.type
_entity_poly.pdbx_seq_one_letter_code
_entity_poly.pdbx_strand_id
1 'polypeptide(L)'
;GGLWLASVCVMCRMAEVLADGPALERYSDILAKGTAAFERLLWNGKYYNYDSGRGPSSDSVMADQLAGQWFLRACGLGEGQSEVFPRSHVLSALKTIFQLNVQGFSGGAMGAVNGMRPS
;
A
#
# COMPACT_ATOMS: atom_id res chain seq x y z
N GLY A 1 -7.61 -0.23 0.71
CA GLY A 1 -7.21 0.82 -0.25
C GLY A 1 -6.11 0.36 -1.19
N GLY A 2 -4.97 -0.15 -0.68
CA GLY A 2 -3.79 -0.43 -1.50
C GLY A 2 -4.03 -1.41 -2.67
N LEU A 3 -4.79 -2.50 -2.46
CA LEU A 3 -5.15 -3.43 -3.54
C LEU A 3 -5.92 -2.75 -4.67
N TRP A 4 -6.83 -1.83 -4.35
CA TRP A 4 -7.58 -1.09 -5.36
C TRP A 4 -6.66 -0.21 -6.22
N LEU A 5 -5.69 0.48 -5.60
CA LEU A 5 -4.70 1.26 -6.36
C LEU A 5 -3.84 0.37 -7.27
N ALA A 6 -3.42 -0.80 -6.77
CA ALA A 6 -2.68 -1.77 -7.56
C ALA A 6 -3.49 -2.24 -8.78
N SER A 7 -4.77 -2.54 -8.59
CA SER A 7 -5.67 -2.91 -9.70
C SER A 7 -5.77 -1.80 -10.74
N VAL A 8 -5.94 -0.53 -10.33
CA VAL A 8 -6.03 0.59 -11.28
C VAL A 8 -4.71 0.79 -12.03
N CYS A 9 -3.56 0.64 -11.37
CA CYS A 9 -2.25 0.67 -12.04
C CYS A 9 -2.12 -0.44 -13.09
N VAL A 10 -2.56 -1.66 -12.79
CA VAL A 10 -2.62 -2.75 -13.77
C VAL A 10 -3.57 -2.42 -14.92
N MET A 11 -4.70 -1.76 -14.66
CA MET A 11 -5.61 -1.30 -15.73
C MET A 11 -4.96 -0.27 -16.65
N CYS A 12 -4.16 0.66 -16.13
CA CYS A 12 -3.33 1.55 -16.97
C CYS A 12 -2.40 0.73 -17.87
N ARG A 13 -1.71 -0.27 -17.30
CA ARG A 13 -0.79 -1.11 -18.07
C ARG A 13 -1.51 -1.93 -19.15
N MET A 14 -2.70 -2.44 -18.85
CA MET A 14 -3.51 -3.15 -19.84
C MET A 14 -3.98 -2.24 -20.97
N ALA A 15 -4.40 -1.01 -20.65
CA ALA A 15 -4.81 -0.02 -21.65
C ALA A 15 -3.65 0.35 -22.61
N GLU A 16 -2.43 0.48 -22.09
CA GLU A 16 -1.22 0.66 -22.93
C GLU A 16 -1.00 -0.52 -23.89
N VAL A 17 -1.07 -1.76 -23.37
CA VAL A 17 -0.87 -2.99 -24.17
C VAL A 17 -1.93 -3.11 -25.28
N LEU A 18 -3.15 -2.68 -25.00
CA LEU A 18 -4.27 -2.71 -25.94
C LEU A 18 -4.35 -1.47 -26.85
N ALA A 19 -3.45 -0.49 -26.67
CA ALA A 19 -3.49 0.81 -27.34
C ALA A 19 -4.84 1.56 -27.17
N ASP A 20 -5.50 1.38 -26.01
CA ASP A 20 -6.75 2.06 -25.65
C ASP A 20 -6.45 3.38 -24.93
N GLY A 21 -6.26 4.44 -25.71
CA GLY A 21 -5.98 5.79 -25.21
C GLY A 21 -7.03 6.33 -24.23
N PRO A 22 -8.34 6.30 -24.56
CA PRO A 22 -9.39 6.76 -23.64
C PRO A 22 -9.40 6.02 -22.30
N ALA A 23 -9.19 4.69 -22.29
CA ALA A 23 -9.08 3.94 -21.05
C ALA A 23 -7.82 4.31 -20.26
N LEU A 24 -6.69 4.48 -20.93
CA LEU A 24 -5.42 4.88 -20.29
C LEU A 24 -5.55 6.24 -19.61
N GLU A 25 -6.12 7.23 -20.29
CA GLU A 25 -6.37 8.57 -19.73
C GLU A 25 -7.26 8.48 -18.48
N ARG A 26 -8.41 7.78 -18.61
CA ARG A 26 -9.35 7.60 -17.50
C ARG A 26 -8.71 6.93 -16.28
N TYR A 27 -8.00 5.83 -16.47
CA TYR A 27 -7.40 5.09 -15.35
C TYR A 27 -6.21 5.82 -14.74
N SER A 28 -5.42 6.55 -15.54
CA SER A 28 -4.33 7.39 -15.03
C SER A 28 -4.85 8.50 -14.13
N ASP A 29 -5.95 9.16 -14.52
CA ASP A 29 -6.65 10.15 -13.72
C ASP A 29 -7.17 9.59 -12.38
N ILE A 30 -7.77 8.40 -12.43
CA ILE A 30 -8.27 7.70 -11.24
C ILE A 30 -7.09 7.33 -10.33
N LEU A 31 -5.99 6.82 -10.90
CA LEU A 31 -4.82 6.42 -10.15
C LEU A 31 -4.19 7.61 -9.44
N ALA A 32 -3.99 8.74 -10.13
CA ALA A 32 -3.42 9.96 -9.56
C ALA A 32 -4.25 10.51 -8.39
N LYS A 33 -5.57 10.56 -8.54
CA LYS A 33 -6.48 10.99 -7.46
C LYS A 33 -6.48 9.99 -6.30
N GLY A 34 -6.46 8.71 -6.63
CA GLY A 34 -6.44 7.61 -5.67
C GLY A 34 -5.18 7.59 -4.80
N THR A 35 -4.00 7.67 -5.41
CA THR A 35 -2.71 7.69 -4.69
C THR A 35 -2.61 8.90 -3.79
N ALA A 36 -2.97 10.09 -4.28
CA ALA A 36 -2.99 11.31 -3.47
C ALA A 36 -3.94 11.21 -2.26
N ALA A 37 -5.12 10.61 -2.44
CA ALA A 37 -6.06 10.40 -1.34
C ALA A 37 -5.55 9.35 -0.33
N PHE A 38 -4.97 8.24 -0.81
CA PHE A 38 -4.44 7.18 0.04
C PHE A 38 -3.28 7.67 0.92
N GLU A 39 -2.32 8.40 0.33
CA GLU A 39 -1.23 9.03 1.06
C GLU A 39 -1.78 10.01 2.11
N ARG A 40 -2.62 10.96 1.70
CA ARG A 40 -3.15 11.99 2.61
C ARG A 40 -3.93 11.39 3.80
N LEU A 41 -4.71 10.34 3.56
CA LEU A 41 -5.64 9.81 4.56
C LEU A 41 -5.03 8.76 5.47
N LEU A 42 -4.03 8.00 5.00
CA LEU A 42 -3.53 6.83 5.73
C LEU A 42 -2.06 6.96 6.15
N TRP A 43 -1.23 7.68 5.41
CA TRP A 43 0.17 7.83 5.80
C TRP A 43 0.28 8.72 7.05
N ASN A 44 0.84 8.17 8.13
CA ASN A 44 0.99 8.87 9.41
C ASN A 44 2.41 9.40 9.67
N GLY A 45 3.30 9.31 8.68
CA GLY A 45 4.72 9.66 8.82
C GLY A 45 5.65 8.47 9.07
N LYS A 46 5.13 7.28 9.37
CA LYS A 46 5.93 6.07 9.60
C LYS A 46 5.38 4.81 8.93
N TYR A 47 4.06 4.64 8.92
CA TYR A 47 3.35 3.54 8.27
C TYR A 47 1.97 4.01 7.80
N TYR A 48 1.20 3.14 7.16
CA TYR A 48 -0.18 3.43 6.79
C TYR A 48 -1.13 2.94 7.88
N ASN A 49 -1.96 3.85 8.40
CA ASN A 49 -3.04 3.54 9.32
C ASN A 49 -3.95 2.43 8.77
N TYR A 50 -4.55 1.65 9.68
CA TYR A 50 -5.47 0.56 9.34
C TYR A 50 -6.64 1.06 8.50
N ASP A 51 -7.21 2.20 8.89
CA ASP A 51 -8.25 2.91 8.17
C ASP A 51 -8.14 4.43 8.37
N SER A 52 -8.98 5.19 7.65
CA SER A 52 -9.04 6.66 7.76
C SER A 52 -10.02 7.14 8.84
N GLY A 53 -10.47 6.23 9.70
CA GLY A 53 -11.31 6.54 10.85
C GLY A 53 -10.51 7.19 11.98
N ARG A 54 -11.21 7.47 13.08
CA ARG A 54 -10.62 7.95 14.33
C ARG A 54 -10.98 7.03 15.49
N GLY A 55 -11.21 5.75 15.19
CA GLY A 55 -11.55 4.75 16.16
C GLY A 55 -10.32 4.32 16.98
N PRO A 56 -10.52 3.58 18.09
CA PRO A 56 -9.42 3.13 18.95
C PRO A 56 -8.39 2.21 18.27
N SER A 57 -8.73 1.64 17.11
CA SER A 57 -7.89 0.73 16.34
C SER A 57 -7.47 1.30 14.97
N SER A 58 -7.90 2.51 14.60
CA SER A 58 -7.63 3.09 13.28
C SER A 58 -6.13 3.29 13.03
N ASP A 59 -5.33 3.46 14.08
CA ASP A 59 -3.87 3.60 14.03
C ASP A 59 -3.12 2.26 14.10
N SER A 60 -3.82 1.12 14.12
CA SER A 60 -3.16 -0.19 14.22
C SER A 60 -2.28 -0.47 13.00
N VAL A 61 -1.14 -1.11 13.23
CA VAL A 61 -0.24 -1.60 12.20
C VAL A 61 -0.77 -2.93 11.68
N MET A 62 -1.36 -2.91 10.48
CA MET A 62 -1.74 -4.13 9.77
C MET A 62 -0.51 -4.75 9.11
N ALA A 63 -0.28 -6.04 9.33
CA ALA A 63 0.83 -6.77 8.70
C ALA A 63 0.72 -6.77 7.17
N ASP A 64 -0.50 -6.70 6.64
CA ASP A 64 -0.80 -6.73 5.21
C ASP A 64 -1.16 -5.35 4.62
N GLN A 65 -0.81 -4.25 5.30
CA GLN A 65 -1.16 -2.88 4.85
C GLN A 65 -0.60 -2.54 3.44
N LEU A 66 0.41 -3.28 2.97
CA LEU A 66 1.07 -3.11 1.67
C LEU A 66 0.77 -4.23 0.66
N ALA A 67 -0.32 -4.98 0.82
CA ALA A 67 -0.72 -6.04 -0.12
C ALA A 67 -0.72 -5.59 -1.60
N GLY A 68 -1.16 -4.36 -1.86
CA GLY A 68 -1.13 -3.76 -3.20
C GLY A 68 0.27 -3.60 -3.77
N GLN A 69 1.23 -3.11 -2.97
CA GLN A 69 2.63 -2.99 -3.39
C GLN A 69 3.25 -4.37 -3.63
N TRP A 70 2.96 -5.34 -2.77
CA TRP A 70 3.41 -6.72 -2.96
C TRP A 70 2.92 -7.29 -4.30
N PHE A 71 1.62 -7.13 -4.60
CA PHE A 71 1.03 -7.59 -5.86
C PHE A 71 1.68 -6.93 -7.09
N LEU A 72 1.84 -5.60 -7.08
CA LEU A 72 2.51 -4.89 -8.17
C LEU A 72 3.92 -5.43 -8.41
N ARG A 73 4.70 -5.61 -7.34
CA ARG A 73 6.06 -6.16 -7.43
C ARG A 73 6.09 -7.57 -7.98
N ALA A 74 5.12 -8.42 -7.62
CA ALA A 74 4.98 -9.76 -8.18
C ALA A 74 4.67 -9.73 -9.70
N CYS A 75 4.00 -8.69 -10.18
CA CYS A 75 3.73 -8.45 -11.61
C CYS A 75 4.88 -7.76 -12.36
N GLY A 76 6.03 -7.47 -11.72
CA GLY A 76 7.10 -6.68 -12.32
C GLY A 76 6.77 -5.18 -12.45
N LEU A 77 5.79 -4.70 -11.69
CA LEU A 77 5.36 -3.31 -11.58
C LEU A 77 5.68 -2.75 -10.18
N GLY A 78 5.23 -1.54 -9.86
CA GLY A 78 5.36 -0.94 -8.53
C GLY A 78 6.67 -0.20 -8.30
N GLU A 79 7.42 0.08 -9.36
CA GLU A 79 8.63 0.91 -9.39
C GLU A 79 8.68 1.75 -10.68
N GLY A 80 9.52 2.79 -10.69
CA GLY A 80 9.73 3.65 -11.86
C GLY A 80 8.43 4.29 -12.34
N GLN A 81 8.08 4.10 -13.61
CA GLN A 81 6.84 4.62 -14.21
C GLN A 81 5.56 3.99 -13.64
N SER A 82 5.67 2.86 -12.95
CA SER A 82 4.54 2.16 -12.31
C SER A 82 4.55 2.28 -10.78
N GLU A 83 5.33 3.22 -10.23
CA GLU A 83 5.35 3.47 -8.79
C GLU A 83 3.99 4.01 -8.33
N VAL A 84 3.34 3.27 -7.43
CA VAL A 84 2.05 3.65 -6.82
C VAL A 84 2.24 4.12 -5.38
N PHE A 85 3.21 3.53 -4.67
CA PHE A 85 3.53 3.82 -3.28
C PHE A 85 4.97 4.31 -3.19
N PRO A 86 5.26 5.46 -2.56
CA PRO A 86 6.63 5.97 -2.48
C PRO A 86 7.58 4.96 -1.84
N ARG A 87 8.73 4.68 -2.48
CA ARG A 87 9.71 3.70 -1.98
C ARG A 87 10.11 3.91 -0.52
N SER A 88 10.29 5.17 -0.09
CA SER A 88 10.62 5.52 1.29
C SER A 88 9.53 5.10 2.28
N HIS A 89 8.26 5.31 1.92
CA HIS A 89 7.11 4.95 2.75
C HIS A 89 6.95 3.42 2.83
N VAL A 90 7.11 2.72 1.70
CA VAL A 90 7.13 1.26 1.66
C VAL A 90 8.19 0.68 2.60
N LEU A 91 9.43 1.18 2.53
CA LEU A 91 10.52 0.71 3.40
C LEU A 91 10.24 1.01 4.88
N SER A 92 9.72 2.19 5.20
CA SER A 92 9.37 2.57 6.57
C SER A 92 8.26 1.70 7.15
N ALA A 93 7.20 1.44 6.37
CA ALA A 93 6.09 0.60 6.78
C ALA A 93 6.54 -0.86 6.98
N LEU A 94 7.32 -1.44 6.05
CA LEU A 94 7.85 -2.81 6.20
C LEU A 94 8.74 -2.97 7.44
N LYS A 95 9.61 -1.98 7.72
CA LYS A 95 10.41 -1.97 8.96
C LYS A 95 9.53 -1.91 10.20
N THR A 96 8.45 -1.12 10.15
CA THR A 96 7.50 -0.99 11.26
C THR A 96 6.73 -2.30 11.50
N ILE A 97 6.27 -2.96 10.44
CA ILE A 97 5.62 -4.28 10.51
C ILE A 97 6.58 -5.31 11.10
N PHE A 98 7.83 -5.35 10.66
CA PHE A 98 8.82 -6.26 11.21
C PHE A 98 9.07 -6.00 12.70
N GLN A 99 9.23 -4.73 13.10
CA GLN A 99 9.46 -4.36 14.50
C GLN A 99 8.27 -4.73 15.40
N LEU A 100 7.04 -4.47 14.97
CA LEU A 100 5.86 -4.62 15.83
C LEU A 100 5.18 -5.98 15.65
N ASN A 101 4.76 -6.29 14.44
CA ASN A 101 3.96 -7.49 14.15
C ASN A 101 4.79 -8.78 14.21
N VAL A 102 6.11 -8.71 13.99
CA VAL A 102 7.01 -9.86 14.08
C VAL A 102 7.77 -9.84 15.39
N GLN A 103 8.75 -8.94 15.57
CA GLN A 103 9.61 -8.95 16.75
C GLN A 103 8.84 -8.71 18.05
N GLY A 104 7.81 -7.86 18.01
CA GLY A 104 6.92 -7.58 19.15
C GLY A 104 5.97 -8.73 19.51
N PHE A 105 5.88 -9.79 18.69
CA PHE A 105 5.01 -10.94 18.93
C PHE A 105 5.83 -12.23 19.11
N SER A 106 5.78 -12.82 20.31
CA SER A 106 6.52 -14.06 20.65
C SER A 106 8.01 -14.00 20.28
N GLY A 107 8.65 -12.83 20.43
CA GLY A 107 10.05 -12.62 20.08
C GLY A 107 10.39 -12.84 18.59
N GLY A 108 9.40 -12.76 17.69
CA GLY A 108 9.58 -12.99 16.26
C GLY A 108 9.59 -14.46 15.82
N ALA A 109 9.28 -15.40 16.71
CA ALA A 109 9.36 -16.84 16.42
C ALA A 109 8.06 -17.47 15.87
N MET A 110 6.98 -16.68 15.72
CA MET A 110 5.65 -17.20 15.35
C MET A 110 5.01 -16.47 14.16
N GLY A 111 5.83 -15.85 13.31
CA GLY A 111 5.36 -15.08 12.15
C GLY A 111 4.86 -13.68 12.52
N ALA A 112 4.12 -13.07 11.59
CA ALA A 112 3.56 -11.73 11.78
C ALA A 112 2.11 -11.82 12.27
N VAL A 113 1.82 -11.28 13.46
CA VAL A 113 0.43 -11.12 13.92
C VAL A 113 -0.26 -10.02 13.09
N ASN A 114 -1.54 -10.20 12.75
CA ASN A 114 -2.20 -9.35 11.76
C ASN A 114 -2.29 -7.87 12.17
N GLY A 115 -2.69 -7.58 13.41
CA GLY A 115 -2.82 -6.21 13.91
C GLY A 115 -2.05 -6.01 15.21
N MET A 116 -1.25 -4.94 15.27
CA MET A 116 -0.58 -4.48 16.50
C MET A 116 -0.87 -3.00 16.68
N ARG A 117 -1.15 -2.57 17.91
CA ARG A 117 -1.27 -1.13 18.21
C ARG A 117 0.10 -0.50 18.39
N PRO A 118 0.30 0.75 17.93
CA PRO A 118 1.45 1.54 18.38
C PRO A 118 1.32 1.78 19.90
N SER A 119 2.41 1.64 20.64
CA SER A 119 2.49 1.89 22.09
C SER A 119 2.37 3.37 22.44
#